data_AF-A0A3N5FZU0-F1
#
_entry.id   AF-A0A3N5FZU0-F1
#
_cell.length_a   1.000
_cell.length_b   1.000
_cell.length_c   1.000
_cell.angle_alpha   90.00
_cell.angle_beta   90.00
_cell.angle_gamma   90.00
#
_symmetry.space_group_name_H-M   'P 1'
#
loop_
_entity.id
_entity.type
_entity.pdbx_description
1 polymer ?
#
loop_
_entity_poly.entity_id
_entity_poly.type
_entity_poly.pdbx_seq_one_letter_code
_entity_poly.pdbx_strand_id
1 'polypeptide(L)'
;MNRHLLWIALAILVAIPGGAAAEPPALPEIPVLRSEDGALSTTLRLAYARNVIRSEESQDTVELRSYNGRLVGPVLSMRPGD
;
A
#
# COMPACT_ATOMS: atom_id res chain seq x y z
N MET A 1 -33.33 9.39 60.96
CA MET A 1 -33.71 10.64 60.27
C MET A 1 -32.82 10.77 59.06
N ASN A 2 -33.44 10.79 57.87
CA ASN A 2 -32.85 10.72 56.54
C ASN A 2 -31.63 11.63 56.33
N ARG A 3 -30.68 11.17 55.51
CA ARG A 3 -30.27 11.91 54.30
C ARG A 3 -29.38 11.08 53.37
N HIS A 4 -30.02 10.64 52.30
CA HIS A 4 -29.43 10.35 51.00
C HIS A 4 -28.47 11.47 50.57
N LEU A 5 -27.27 11.12 50.11
CA LEU A 5 -26.41 11.94 49.25
C LEU A 5 -25.46 10.97 48.51
N LEU A 6 -25.91 10.46 47.37
CA LEU A 6 -25.49 10.92 46.03
C LEU A 6 -24.05 10.51 45.71
N TRP A 7 -23.93 9.32 45.14
CA TRP A 7 -22.78 8.90 44.35
C TRP A 7 -22.75 9.75 43.07
N ILE A 8 -21.77 10.64 42.95
CA ILE A 8 -21.54 11.41 41.71
C ILE A 8 -20.91 10.45 40.71
N ALA A 9 -21.70 10.01 39.73
CA ALA A 9 -21.18 9.38 38.51
C ALA A 9 -20.57 10.49 37.64
N LEU A 10 -19.25 10.62 37.66
CA LEU A 10 -18.50 11.48 36.76
C LEU A 10 -18.45 10.80 35.38
N ALA A 11 -19.35 11.18 34.47
CA ALA A 11 -19.26 10.79 33.07
C ALA A 11 -18.16 11.62 32.40
N ILE A 12 -17.01 10.99 32.12
CA ILE A 12 -15.96 11.59 31.29
C ILE A 12 -16.43 11.47 29.84
N LEU A 13 -16.85 12.60 29.26
CA LEU A 13 -17.08 12.72 27.83
C LEU A 13 -15.72 12.66 27.12
N VAL A 14 -15.36 11.48 26.61
CA VAL A 14 -14.23 11.33 25.69
C VAL A 14 -14.65 11.91 24.36
N ALA A 15 -14.19 13.12 24.05
CA ALA A 15 -14.23 13.64 22.69
C ALA A 15 -13.25 12.82 21.84
N ILE A 16 -13.77 11.98 20.95
CA ILE A 16 -12.97 11.35 19.90
C ILE A 16 -12.66 12.49 18.91
N PRO A 17 -11.41 12.98 18.81
CA PRO A 17 -11.08 13.92 17.75
C PRO A 17 -11.35 13.21 16.42
N GLY A 18 -12.17 13.82 15.58
CA GLY A 18 -12.53 13.28 14.27
C GLY A 18 -11.26 12.84 13.56
N GLY A 19 -11.18 11.54 13.27
CA GLY A 19 -10.08 10.98 12.50
C GLY A 19 -10.07 11.67 11.14
N ALA A 20 -9.09 12.55 10.93
CA ALA A 20 -8.73 12.95 9.60
C ALA A 20 -8.36 11.65 8.87
N ALA A 21 -9.17 11.25 7.90
CA ALA A 21 -8.85 10.13 7.04
C ALA A 21 -7.49 10.46 6.40
N ALA A 22 -6.44 9.78 6.85
CA ALA A 22 -5.12 9.92 6.27
C ALA A 22 -5.28 9.58 4.79
N GLU A 23 -4.89 10.50 3.91
CA GLU A 23 -4.89 10.24 2.49
C GLU A 23 -4.04 8.98 2.24
N PRO A 24 -4.59 7.94 1.58
CA PRO A 24 -3.84 6.71 1.37
C PRO A 24 -2.53 7.04 0.63
N PRO A 25 -1.43 6.35 0.97
CA PRO A 25 -0.16 6.62 0.33
C PRO A 25 -0.31 6.47 -1.19
N ALA A 26 0.23 7.44 -1.93
CA ALA A 26 0.24 7.38 -3.38
C ALA A 26 0.85 6.05 -3.84
N LEU A 27 0.15 5.35 -4.74
CA LEU A 27 0.68 4.12 -5.31
C LEU A 27 1.93 4.45 -6.14
N PRO A 28 2.99 3.62 -6.06
CA PRO A 28 4.18 3.84 -6.86
C PRO A 28 3.84 3.77 -8.35
N GLU A 29 4.32 4.75 -9.13
CA GLU A 29 4.15 4.73 -10.57
C GLU A 29 4.83 3.51 -11.19
N ILE A 30 4.07 2.73 -11.96
CA ILE A 30 4.58 1.57 -12.67
C ILE A 30 5.13 2.03 -14.02
N PRO A 31 6.38 1.69 -14.38
CA PRO A 31 6.96 2.14 -15.62
C PRO A 31 6.23 1.46 -16.78
N VAL A 32 5.86 2.27 -17.78
CA VAL A 32 5.18 1.80 -18.99
C VAL A 32 6.18 1.80 -20.13
N LEU A 33 6.37 0.63 -20.76
CA LEU A 33 7.15 0.52 -21.99
C LEU A 33 6.19 0.49 -23.18
N ARG A 34 6.46 1.33 -24.18
CA ARG A 34 5.62 1.52 -25.37
C ARG A 34 6.41 1.24 -26.65
N SER A 35 5.73 0.67 -27.64
CA SER A 35 6.20 0.52 -29.02
C SER A 35 6.16 1.88 -29.74
N GLU A 36 7.27 2.28 -30.38
CA GLU A 36 7.34 3.52 -31.19
C GLU A 36 7.14 3.25 -32.69
N ASP A 37 7.70 2.16 -33.22
CA ASP A 37 7.73 1.84 -34.66
C ASP A 37 7.00 0.54 -35.02
N GLY A 38 6.00 0.14 -34.22
CA GLY A 38 5.26 -1.11 -34.42
C GLY A 38 6.01 -2.36 -33.97
N ALA A 39 7.09 -2.19 -33.20
CA ALA A 39 7.80 -3.28 -32.54
C ALA A 39 8.23 -2.85 -31.14
N LEU A 40 7.82 -3.61 -30.11
CA LEU A 40 8.33 -3.46 -28.75
C LEU A 40 9.45 -4.46 -28.50
N SER A 41 10.71 -4.04 -28.68
CA SER A 41 11.87 -4.83 -28.27
C SER A 41 12.30 -4.44 -26.86
N THR A 42 12.18 -5.36 -25.91
CA THR A 42 12.64 -5.13 -24.53
C THR A 42 13.15 -6.42 -23.89
N THR A 43 13.94 -6.27 -22.82
CA THR A 43 14.44 -7.40 -22.02
C THR A 43 14.03 -7.20 -20.57
N LEU A 44 13.28 -8.15 -20.02
CA LEU A 44 12.94 -8.17 -18.60
C LEU A 44 14.02 -8.94 -17.84
N ARG A 45 14.68 -8.28 -16.89
CA ARG A 45 15.65 -8.93 -16.00
C ARG A 45 14.92 -9.52 -14.81
N LEU A 46 14.85 -10.85 -14.75
CA LEU A 46 14.30 -11.58 -13.62
C LEU A 46 15.38 -11.80 -12.54
N ALA A 47 15.05 -11.51 -11.29
CA ALA A 47 15.86 -11.88 -10.12
C ALA A 47 14.95 -12.25 -8.94
N TYR A 48 15.44 -13.08 -8.03
CA TYR A 48 14.81 -13.22 -6.71
C TYR A 48 15.33 -12.11 -5.81
N ALA A 49 14.43 -11.39 -5.14
CA ALA A 49 14.79 -10.33 -4.22
C ALA A 49 14.00 -10.47 -2.91
N ARG A 50 14.62 -9.98 -1.85
CA ARG A 50 14.02 -9.91 -0.53
C ARG A 50 13.01 -8.76 -0.51
N ASN A 51 11.74 -9.09 -0.33
CA ASN A 51 10.63 -8.17 -0.27
C ASN A 51 10.04 -8.16 1.14
N VAL A 52 9.47 -7.01 1.52
CA VAL A 52 8.89 -6.81 2.85
C VAL A 52 7.39 -6.62 2.68
N ILE A 53 6.61 -7.49 3.30
CA ILE A 53 5.16 -7.34 3.41
C ILE A 53 4.89 -6.75 4.79
N ARG A 54 4.34 -5.54 4.84
CA ARG A 54 3.98 -4.87 6.08
C ARG A 54 2.47 -4.95 6.27
N SER A 55 2.06 -5.34 7.46
CA SER A 55 0.71 -5.14 8.00
C SER A 55 0.79 -4.19 9.20
N GLU A 56 -0.35 -3.80 9.76
CA GLU A 56 -0.38 -2.99 11.00
C GLU A 56 0.24 -3.72 12.20
N GLU A 57 0.24 -5.05 12.17
CA GLU A 57 0.60 -5.91 13.30
C GLU A 57 1.94 -6.64 13.11
N SER A 58 2.41 -6.78 11.87
CA SER A 58 3.60 -7.57 11.54
C SER A 58 4.40 -7.02 10.34
N GLN A 59 5.68 -7.38 10.31
CA GLN A 59 6.53 -7.18 9.14
C GLN A 59 7.21 -8.50 8.78
N ASP A 60 6.80 -9.09 7.66
CA ASP A 60 7.34 -10.34 7.16
C ASP A 60 8.26 -10.12 5.97
N THR A 61 9.32 -10.92 5.91
CA THR A 61 10.31 -10.89 4.85
C THR A 61 10.16 -12.12 3.98
N VAL A 62 9.94 -11.91 2.68
CA VAL A 62 9.70 -12.96 1.70
C VAL A 62 10.63 -12.83 0.51
N GLU A 63 11.09 -13.95 -0.06
CA GLU A 63 11.87 -13.93 -1.30
C GLU A 63 10.93 -14.11 -2.49
N LEU A 64 10.77 -13.04 -3.27
CA LEU A 64 9.86 -13.02 -4.41
C LEU A 64 10.60 -12.71 -5.70
N ARG A 65 10.05 -13.24 -6.80
CA ARG A 65 10.50 -12.89 -8.15
C ARG A 65 10.24 -11.41 -8.39
N SER A 66 11.28 -10.73 -8.85
CA SER A 66 11.27 -9.31 -9.18
C SER A 66 11.74 -9.14 -10.61
N TYR A 67 11.13 -8.19 -11.31
CA TYR A 67 11.47 -7.83 -12.68
C TYR A 67 12.06 -6.43 -12.68
N ASN A 68 13.25 -6.27 -13.27
CA ASN A 68 13.98 -5.00 -13.31
C ASN A 68 14.17 -4.36 -11.91
N GLY A 69 14.40 -5.21 -10.89
CA GLY A 69 14.60 -4.78 -9.51
C GLY A 69 13.32 -4.36 -8.76
N ARG A 70 12.14 -4.53 -9.37
CA ARG A 70 10.84 -4.24 -8.75
C ARG A 70 10.03 -5.51 -8.56
N LEU A 71 9.30 -5.57 -7.46
CA LEU A 71 8.40 -6.69 -7.17
C LEU A 71 7.35 -6.85 -8.28
N VAL A 72 6.77 -5.72 -8.71
CA VAL A 72 5.89 -5.65 -9.88
C VAL A 72 6.74 -5.20 -11.07
N GLY A 73 6.75 -6.00 -12.13
CA GLY A 73 7.44 -5.64 -13.37
C GLY A 73 6.82 -4.44 -14.09
N PRO A 74 7.47 -3.95 -15.16
CA PRO A 74 6.90 -2.89 -15.99
C PRO A 74 5.58 -3.35 -16.63
N VAL A 75 4.67 -2.41 -16.86
CA VAL A 75 3.53 -2.66 -17.75
C VAL A 75 4.03 -2.55 -19.18
N LEU A 76 3.84 -3.62 -19.95
CA LEU A 76 4.09 -3.61 -21.39
C LEU A 76 2.80 -3.19 -22.09
N SER A 77 2.86 -2.09 -22.85
CA SER A 77 1.73 -1.60 -23.63
C SER A 77 2.08 -1.61 -25.12
N MET A 78 1.32 -2.37 -25.88
CA MET A 78 1.48 -2.55 -27.33
C MET A 78 0.20 -2.18 -28.05
N ARG A 79 0.29 -1.69 -29.29
CA ARG A 79 -0.89 -1.46 -30.13
C ARG A 79 -1.34 -2.79 -30.76
N PRO A 80 -2.64 -3.00 -31.00
CA PRO A 80 -3.09 -4.16 -31.77
C PRO A 80 -2.46 -4.14 -33.17
N GLY A 81 -1.70 -5.17 -33.52
CA GLY A 81 -0.97 -5.27 -34.79
C GLY A 81 0.55 -5.09 -34.68
N ASP A 82 1.05 -4.68 -33.51
CA ASP A 82 2.47 -4.76 -33.13
C ASP A 82 2.87 -6.19 -32.69
#